data_AF-A0A453AF53-F1
#
_entry.id   AF-A0A453AF53-F1
#
_cell.length_a   1.000
_cell.length_b   1.000
_cell.length_c   1.000
_cell.angle_alpha   90.00
_cell.angle_beta   90.00
_cell.angle_gamma   90.00
#
_symmetry.space_group_name_H-M   'P 1'
#
loop_
_entity.id
_entity.type
_entity.pdbx_description
1 polymer ?
#
loop_
_entity_poly.entity_id
_entity_poly.type
_entity_poly.pdbx_seq_one_letter_code
_entity_poly.pdbx_strand_id
1 'polypeptide(L)'
;MSTDSDSSSRGGGPAGGSFREITRDRLLNEMLRSTRQNKGSTWKVLIMDKLTVKIMSSSCKMGDITDQGVSLVEDLYKRRQPLPSMDAIYFMQPTKQNIDIFMSNMSGKRPLYKKAYIFFSSPIQKEWVAHIRKDSSVLARVGALSEMNLEYFAIDSQGFVTDHDKALEELFTENAEGSMNYNSCINTMATRIATVFASMKEFPRVHYRVARTIDASTLTTLRDLVPTKLAASVWNCLARYKSIIPEFPQTETCELLIVDRSIDQIAPVIHEWTYDAMCHDLLSMDGNKYVQEVPNTSGSGTEKKEVLLEDHDPIWFELRDVHVADANLRLHEKMRDFISKNKAAQLHQARTNGELSTKELQKMVQALPQYTDQIDKLSLHVEVCSFVF
;
A
#
# COMPACT_ATOMS: atom_id res chain seq x y z
N MET A 1 21.88 35.82 2.98
CA MET A 1 21.61 35.63 4.42
C MET A 1 20.34 34.81 4.51
N SER A 2 20.46 33.65 5.15
CA SER A 2 19.39 32.77 5.69
C SER A 2 18.25 32.39 4.74
N THR A 3 18.40 31.24 4.10
CA THR A 3 17.31 30.38 3.62
C THR A 3 16.72 29.64 4.82
N ASP A 4 15.46 29.94 5.13
CA ASP A 4 14.70 29.25 6.18
C ASP A 4 14.45 27.79 5.77
N SER A 5 14.99 26.90 6.58
CA SER A 5 14.72 25.48 6.61
C SER A 5 13.41 25.25 7.39
N ASP A 6 12.38 24.78 6.69
CA ASP A 6 11.16 24.26 7.32
C ASP A 6 11.49 22.98 8.10
N SER A 7 11.82 23.16 9.38
CA SER A 7 11.79 22.10 10.38
C SER A 7 10.33 21.89 10.78
N SER A 8 9.69 20.87 10.22
CA SER A 8 8.40 20.39 10.72
C SER A 8 8.58 19.80 12.13
N SER A 9 7.79 20.33 13.05
CA SER A 9 7.71 19.98 14.45
C SER A 9 7.30 18.51 14.62
N ARG A 10 8.28 17.65 14.94
CA ARG A 10 8.04 16.28 15.41
C ARG A 10 7.48 16.33 16.83
N GLY A 11 6.17 16.11 16.96
CA GLY A 11 5.52 15.79 18.22
C GLY A 11 6.02 14.44 18.74
N GLY A 12 6.44 14.39 20.01
CA GLY A 12 7.03 13.22 20.64
C GLY A 12 6.01 12.12 20.94
N GLY A 13 6.16 10.99 20.24
CA GLY A 13 5.66 9.65 20.56
C GLY A 13 6.72 8.61 20.13
N PRO A 14 6.74 7.38 20.67
CA PRO A 14 7.89 6.50 20.61
C PRO A 14 8.17 6.04 19.16
N ALA A 15 9.37 6.33 18.66
CA ALA A 15 10.15 5.65 17.59
C ALA A 15 9.44 4.86 16.44
N GLY A 16 8.20 5.13 16.06
CA GLY A 16 7.48 4.40 15.03
C GLY A 16 6.88 5.34 14.00
N GLY A 17 7.38 5.30 12.76
CA GLY A 17 6.72 5.94 11.62
C GLY A 17 5.41 5.23 11.27
N SER A 18 4.60 5.85 10.42
CA SER A 18 3.42 5.20 9.83
C SER A 18 3.78 3.91 9.08
N PHE A 19 2.80 3.03 8.84
CA PHE A 19 3.00 1.82 8.03
C PHE A 19 3.62 2.15 6.67
N ARG A 20 3.19 3.24 6.04
CA ARG A 20 3.71 3.72 4.76
C ARG A 20 5.16 4.18 4.87
N GLU A 21 5.51 4.96 5.88
CA GLU A 21 6.89 5.42 6.09
C GLU A 21 7.84 4.26 6.38
N ILE A 22 7.44 3.31 7.21
CA ILE A 22 8.22 2.09 7.50
C ILE A 22 8.43 1.31 6.20
N THR A 23 7.37 1.01 5.46
CA THR A 23 7.47 0.28 4.18
C THR A 23 8.37 0.99 3.19
N ARG A 24 8.21 2.31 3.04
CA ARG A 24 9.01 3.15 2.16
C ARG A 24 10.48 3.14 2.54
N ASP A 25 10.80 3.29 3.82
CA ASP A 25 12.18 3.28 4.31
C ASP A 25 12.86 1.94 3.99
N ARG A 26 12.18 0.83 4.25
CA ARG A 26 12.69 -0.51 3.94
C ARG A 26 12.91 -0.71 2.43
N LEU A 27 11.96 -0.32 1.60
CA LEU A 27 12.10 -0.45 0.14
C LEU A 27 13.27 0.40 -0.40
N LEU A 28 13.39 1.66 0.02
CA LEU A 28 14.40 2.55 -0.53
C LEU A 28 15.79 2.30 0.07
N ASN A 29 15.88 2.07 1.38
CA ASN A 29 17.16 1.99 2.10
C ASN A 29 17.66 0.55 2.28
N GLU A 30 16.82 -0.36 2.77
CA GLU A 30 17.21 -1.76 2.99
C GLU A 30 17.36 -2.50 1.66
N MET A 31 16.44 -2.29 0.71
CA MET A 31 16.46 -2.99 -0.59
C MET A 31 17.23 -2.23 -1.67
N LEU A 32 16.77 -1.07 -2.13
CA LEU A 32 17.36 -0.44 -3.33
C LEU A 32 18.77 0.10 -3.06
N ARG A 33 18.95 0.85 -1.97
CA ARG A 33 20.23 1.47 -1.63
C ARG A 33 21.32 0.45 -1.29
N SER A 34 20.98 -0.70 -0.70
CA SER A 34 21.96 -1.76 -0.39
C SER A 34 22.62 -2.36 -1.63
N THR A 35 21.99 -2.25 -2.80
CA THR A 35 22.57 -2.68 -4.08
C THR A 35 23.51 -1.65 -4.74
N ARG A 36 23.67 -0.46 -4.15
CA ARG A 36 24.58 0.58 -4.66
C ARG A 36 26.01 0.26 -4.23
N GLN A 37 26.80 -0.29 -5.13
CA GLN A 37 28.25 -0.44 -4.92
C GLN A 37 28.95 0.92 -5.02
N ASN A 38 29.87 1.20 -4.10
CA ASN A 38 30.65 2.44 -4.09
C ASN A 38 31.60 2.52 -5.31
N LYS A 39 31.59 3.68 -5.98
CA LYS A 39 32.47 4.15 -7.08
C LYS A 39 32.04 3.91 -8.54
N GLY A 40 30.75 3.78 -8.81
CA GLY A 40 30.21 3.96 -10.16
C GLY A 40 28.77 3.50 -10.22
N SER A 41 27.82 4.41 -10.10
CA SER A 41 26.39 4.07 -10.10
C SER A 41 25.96 3.61 -11.48
N THR A 42 26.13 2.31 -11.78
CA THR A 42 25.46 1.69 -12.92
C THR A 42 23.98 1.60 -12.59
N TRP A 43 23.17 2.27 -13.41
CA TRP A 43 21.72 2.14 -13.44
C TRP A 43 21.30 0.66 -13.42
N LYS A 44 20.19 0.38 -12.74
CA LYS A 44 19.66 -0.98 -12.57
C LYS A 44 18.26 -1.11 -13.12
N VAL A 45 17.87 -2.33 -13.45
CA VAL A 45 16.50 -2.70 -13.81
C VAL A 45 15.83 -3.31 -12.59
N LEU A 46 14.72 -2.74 -12.14
CA LEU A 46 13.88 -3.31 -11.09
C LEU A 46 12.82 -4.20 -11.72
N ILE A 47 12.75 -5.45 -11.27
CA ILE A 47 11.85 -6.48 -11.79
C ILE A 47 10.95 -6.91 -10.65
N MET A 48 9.64 -6.84 -10.87
CA MET A 48 8.65 -7.14 -9.86
C MET A 48 7.56 -8.06 -10.38
N ASP A 49 6.98 -8.85 -9.47
CA ASP A 49 5.74 -9.58 -9.73
C ASP A 49 4.50 -8.74 -9.38
N LYS A 50 3.30 -9.32 -9.55
CA LYS A 50 2.04 -8.61 -9.33
C LYS A 50 1.89 -8.08 -7.90
N LEU A 51 2.29 -8.85 -6.89
CA LEU A 51 2.13 -8.45 -5.49
C LEU A 51 3.13 -7.34 -5.14
N THR A 52 4.40 -7.55 -5.50
CA THR A 52 5.49 -6.63 -5.18
C THR A 52 5.39 -5.30 -5.91
N VAL A 53 4.81 -5.27 -7.12
CA VAL A 53 4.40 -4.01 -7.78
C VAL A 53 3.43 -3.23 -6.90
N LYS A 54 2.36 -3.87 -6.40
CA LYS A 54 1.38 -3.21 -5.52
C LYS A 54 2.04 -2.68 -4.23
N ILE A 55 2.97 -3.45 -3.64
CA ILE A 55 3.69 -3.04 -2.42
C ILE A 55 4.53 -1.79 -2.71
N MET A 56 5.31 -1.81 -3.79
CA MET A 56 6.14 -0.69 -4.19
C MET A 56 5.30 0.56 -4.48
N SER A 57 4.21 0.43 -5.25
CA SER A 57 3.36 1.56 -5.63
C SER A 57 2.59 2.16 -4.45
N SER A 58 2.30 1.39 -3.40
CA SER A 58 1.61 1.88 -2.20
C SER A 58 2.44 2.87 -1.36
N SER A 59 3.76 2.87 -1.53
CA SER A 59 4.69 3.58 -0.63
C SER A 59 5.76 4.42 -1.34
N CYS A 60 6.00 4.19 -2.63
CA CYS A 60 7.04 4.85 -3.41
C CYS A 60 6.51 5.42 -4.74
N LYS A 61 6.93 6.65 -5.08
CA LYS A 61 6.73 7.26 -6.39
C LYS A 61 7.88 6.88 -7.32
N MET A 62 7.68 7.04 -8.63
CA MET A 62 8.71 6.74 -9.63
C MET A 62 9.99 7.58 -9.43
N GLY A 63 9.86 8.84 -9.00
CA GLY A 63 11.00 9.69 -8.66
C GLY A 63 11.87 9.08 -7.57
N ASP A 64 11.26 8.57 -6.50
CA ASP A 64 11.96 7.96 -5.37
C ASP A 64 12.77 6.71 -5.78
N ILE A 65 12.17 5.89 -6.66
CA ILE A 65 12.79 4.68 -7.21
C ILE A 65 13.99 5.07 -8.09
N THR A 66 13.81 6.09 -8.92
CA THR A 66 14.84 6.61 -9.83
C THR A 66 16.02 7.19 -9.06
N ASP A 67 15.75 7.93 -7.98
CA ASP A 67 16.78 8.51 -7.11
C ASP A 67 17.66 7.45 -6.41
N GLN A 68 17.15 6.21 -6.27
CA GLN A 68 17.94 5.07 -5.78
C GLN A 68 18.74 4.35 -6.88
N GLY A 69 18.78 4.87 -8.11
CA GLY A 69 19.60 4.32 -9.20
C GLY A 69 18.94 3.23 -10.02
N VAL A 70 17.61 3.18 -10.02
CA VAL A 70 16.81 2.32 -10.91
C VAL A 70 16.41 3.14 -12.14
N SER A 71 16.71 2.68 -13.35
CA SER A 71 16.35 3.38 -14.59
C SER A 71 15.11 2.82 -15.26
N LEU A 72 14.76 1.57 -14.95
CA LEU A 72 13.66 0.86 -15.60
C LEU A 72 12.98 -0.06 -14.60
N VAL A 73 11.65 -0.07 -14.63
CA VAL A 73 10.80 -1.00 -13.88
C VAL A 73 10.11 -1.93 -14.87
N GLU A 74 10.28 -3.24 -14.69
CA GLU A 74 9.70 -4.25 -15.58
C GLU A 74 8.89 -5.31 -14.81
N ASP A 75 7.89 -5.86 -15.50
CA ASP A 75 7.04 -6.95 -15.02
C ASP A 75 7.75 -8.30 -15.21
N LEU A 76 7.82 -9.09 -14.14
CA LEU A 76 8.42 -10.42 -14.12
C LEU A 76 7.80 -11.37 -15.17
N TYR A 77 6.50 -11.27 -15.43
CA TYR A 77 5.77 -12.19 -16.30
C TYR A 77 5.81 -11.79 -17.78
N LYS A 78 6.27 -10.57 -18.10
CA LYS A 78 6.39 -10.09 -19.48
C LYS A 78 7.73 -10.51 -20.08
N ARG A 79 7.73 -10.68 -21.42
CA ARG A 79 8.97 -10.84 -22.19
C ARG A 79 9.73 -9.51 -22.17
N ARG A 80 11.01 -9.59 -21.82
CA ARG A 80 11.88 -8.43 -21.59
C ARG A 80 13.06 -8.44 -22.54
N GLN A 81 13.59 -7.27 -22.84
CA GLN A 81 14.74 -7.14 -23.73
C GLN A 81 16.02 -7.52 -22.98
N PRO A 82 16.95 -8.29 -23.57
CA PRO A 82 18.23 -8.58 -22.95
C PRO A 82 19.06 -7.30 -22.76
N LEU A 83 19.43 -7.00 -21.52
CA LEU A 83 20.27 -5.87 -21.10
C LEU A 83 21.51 -6.40 -20.34
N PRO A 84 22.42 -7.15 -20.99
CA PRO A 84 23.51 -7.87 -20.32
C PRO A 84 24.59 -6.95 -19.73
N SER A 85 24.55 -5.64 -19.98
CA SER A 85 25.42 -4.63 -19.37
C SER A 85 24.88 -4.09 -18.05
N MET A 86 23.59 -4.30 -17.75
CA MET A 86 22.91 -3.77 -16.57
C MET A 86 22.76 -4.84 -15.49
N ASP A 87 22.79 -4.41 -14.23
CA ASP A 87 22.41 -5.24 -13.11
C ASP A 87 20.88 -5.18 -12.91
N ALA A 88 20.31 -6.28 -12.42
CA ALA A 88 18.88 -6.39 -12.13
C ALA A 88 18.62 -6.56 -10.63
N ILE A 89 17.56 -5.93 -10.14
CA ILE A 89 16.99 -6.13 -8.81
C ILE A 89 15.68 -6.87 -8.99
N TYR A 90 15.57 -8.07 -8.43
CA TYR A 90 14.33 -8.83 -8.40
C TYR A 90 13.69 -8.65 -7.02
N PHE A 91 12.53 -8.00 -6.96
CA PHE A 91 11.68 -8.00 -5.78
C PHE A 91 10.46 -8.86 -6.10
N MET A 92 10.36 -10.07 -5.53
CA MET A 92 9.34 -11.04 -5.93
C MET A 92 8.95 -12.00 -4.80
N GLN A 93 7.78 -12.62 -4.90
CA GLN A 93 7.36 -13.70 -4.01
C GLN A 93 8.21 -14.98 -4.25
N PRO A 94 8.51 -15.78 -3.21
CA PRO A 94 9.25 -17.03 -3.31
C PRO A 94 8.40 -18.19 -3.86
N THR A 95 7.68 -17.97 -4.97
CA THR A 95 6.87 -19.00 -5.62
C THR A 95 7.70 -19.78 -6.64
N LYS A 96 7.32 -21.05 -6.89
CA LYS A 96 7.95 -21.88 -7.92
C LYS A 96 8.00 -21.17 -9.27
N GLN A 97 6.88 -20.59 -9.71
CA GLN A 97 6.79 -19.89 -10.99
C GLN A 97 7.77 -18.72 -11.08
N ASN A 98 7.84 -17.88 -10.04
CA ASN A 98 8.74 -16.73 -10.03
C ASN A 98 10.21 -17.16 -10.07
N ILE A 99 10.55 -18.21 -9.33
CA ILE A 99 11.91 -18.76 -9.27
C ILE A 99 12.28 -19.39 -10.62
N ASP A 100 11.38 -20.14 -11.25
CA ASP A 100 11.61 -20.74 -12.57
C ASP A 100 11.85 -19.66 -13.64
N ILE A 101 11.06 -18.57 -13.62
CA ILE A 101 11.28 -17.40 -14.50
C ILE A 101 12.64 -16.75 -14.22
N PHE A 102 12.99 -16.54 -12.95
CA PHE A 102 14.29 -16.00 -12.56
C PHE A 102 15.45 -16.86 -13.08
N MET A 103 15.38 -18.17 -12.88
CA MET A 103 16.40 -19.12 -13.34
C MET A 103 16.53 -19.09 -14.86
N SER A 104 15.41 -19.06 -15.59
CA SER A 104 15.38 -18.90 -17.05
C SER A 104 16.08 -17.62 -17.52
N ASN A 105 15.89 -16.50 -16.81
CA ASN A 105 16.46 -15.21 -17.18
C ASN A 105 17.98 -15.14 -16.97
N MET A 106 18.48 -15.86 -15.97
CA MET A 106 19.86 -15.75 -15.50
C MET A 106 20.74 -16.95 -15.87
N SER A 107 20.17 -18.07 -16.30
CA SER A 107 20.92 -19.27 -16.67
C SER A 107 21.57 -19.19 -18.06
N GLY A 108 22.56 -20.03 -18.30
CA GLY A 108 23.17 -20.22 -19.61
C GLY A 108 24.11 -19.11 -20.08
N LYS A 109 24.50 -19.16 -21.36
CA LYS A 109 25.55 -18.29 -21.94
C LYS A 109 25.07 -16.87 -22.23
N ARG A 110 23.77 -16.65 -22.40
CA ARG A 110 23.16 -15.36 -22.77
C ARG A 110 22.11 -14.95 -21.72
N PRO A 111 22.52 -14.48 -20.54
CA PRO A 111 21.58 -13.96 -19.56
C PRO A 111 20.93 -12.67 -20.05
N LEU A 112 19.77 -12.34 -19.47
CA LEU A 112 19.15 -11.04 -19.66
C LEU A 112 19.93 -9.92 -18.97
N TYR A 113 20.61 -10.19 -17.85
CA TYR A 113 21.27 -9.17 -17.03
C TYR A 113 22.66 -9.63 -16.55
N LYS A 114 23.51 -8.68 -16.18
CA LYS A 114 24.89 -8.91 -15.74
C LYS A 114 24.96 -9.62 -14.38
N LYS A 115 24.31 -9.03 -13.37
CA LYS A 115 24.14 -9.57 -12.02
C LYS A 115 22.68 -9.45 -11.59
N ALA A 116 22.26 -10.30 -10.66
CA ALA A 116 20.95 -10.23 -10.03
C ALA A 116 21.06 -10.06 -8.51
N TYR A 117 20.35 -9.07 -7.97
CA TYR A 117 20.11 -8.91 -6.54
C TYR A 117 18.67 -9.34 -6.27
N ILE A 118 18.48 -10.36 -5.44
CA ILE A 118 17.20 -11.02 -5.25
C ILE A 118 16.69 -10.69 -3.85
N PHE A 119 15.48 -10.14 -3.79
CA PHE A 119 14.78 -9.79 -2.58
C PHE A 119 13.43 -10.51 -2.59
N PHE A 120 13.28 -11.52 -1.74
CA PHE A 120 12.02 -12.22 -1.59
C PHE A 120 11.07 -11.44 -0.68
N SER A 121 9.80 -11.30 -1.04
CA SER A 121 8.81 -10.60 -0.20
C SER A 121 8.49 -11.36 1.09
N SER A 122 8.60 -12.68 1.10
CA SER A 122 8.38 -13.56 2.26
C SER A 122 9.49 -14.62 2.39
N PRO A 123 9.55 -15.37 3.51
CA PRO A 123 10.59 -16.38 3.71
C PRO A 123 10.63 -17.45 2.63
N ILE A 124 11.82 -17.79 2.14
CA ILE A 124 12.00 -18.83 1.12
C ILE A 124 12.26 -20.20 1.73
N GLN A 125 11.69 -21.25 1.15
CA GLN A 125 11.94 -22.63 1.57
C GLN A 125 13.34 -23.09 1.15
N LYS A 126 13.98 -23.94 1.96
CA LYS A 126 15.39 -24.36 1.78
C LYS A 126 15.61 -25.10 0.46
N GLU A 127 14.59 -25.82 -0.01
CA GLU A 127 14.57 -26.59 -1.25
C GLU A 127 14.79 -25.67 -2.46
N TRP A 128 14.15 -24.50 -2.45
CA TRP A 128 14.29 -23.51 -3.52
C TRP A 128 15.64 -22.81 -3.50
N VAL A 129 16.20 -22.54 -2.32
CA VAL A 129 17.57 -22.03 -2.19
C VAL A 129 18.58 -23.05 -2.74
N ALA A 130 18.37 -24.34 -2.46
CA ALA A 130 19.19 -25.42 -3.00
C ALA A 130 19.05 -25.53 -4.53
N HIS A 131 17.85 -25.33 -5.06
CA HIS A 131 17.59 -25.31 -6.51
C HIS A 131 18.38 -24.18 -7.22
N ILE A 132 18.36 -22.96 -6.68
CA ILE A 132 19.14 -21.83 -7.23
C ILE A 132 20.64 -22.14 -7.15
N ARG A 133 21.11 -22.71 -6.03
CA ARG A 133 22.52 -23.05 -5.83
C ARG A 133 23.04 -24.13 -6.79
N LYS A 134 22.16 -25.01 -7.28
CA LYS A 134 22.53 -26.12 -8.17
C LYS A 134 22.99 -25.63 -9.55
N ASP A 135 22.50 -24.48 -10.02
CA ASP A 135 22.95 -23.88 -11.28
C ASP A 135 24.16 -22.96 -11.05
N SER A 136 25.35 -23.46 -11.37
CA SER A 136 26.60 -22.70 -11.25
C SER A 136 26.63 -21.41 -12.06
N SER A 137 25.92 -21.34 -13.20
CA SER A 137 25.88 -20.15 -14.05
C SER A 137 25.04 -19.03 -13.44
N VAL A 138 23.92 -19.41 -12.81
CA VAL A 138 23.08 -18.47 -12.05
C VAL A 138 23.80 -18.04 -10.78
N LEU A 139 24.37 -18.99 -10.02
CA LEU A 139 25.05 -18.71 -8.75
C LEU A 139 26.19 -17.68 -8.92
N ALA A 140 26.98 -17.77 -10.00
CA ALA A 140 28.04 -16.82 -10.30
C ALA A 140 27.53 -15.39 -10.57
N ARG A 141 26.24 -15.22 -10.88
CA ARG A 141 25.59 -13.94 -11.21
C ARG A 141 24.75 -13.39 -10.07
N VAL A 142 24.48 -14.16 -9.02
CA VAL A 142 23.75 -13.67 -7.84
C VAL A 142 24.66 -12.76 -7.02
N GLY A 143 24.31 -11.48 -6.94
CA GLY A 143 25.01 -10.47 -6.14
C GLY A 143 24.56 -10.46 -4.68
N ALA A 144 23.26 -10.65 -4.44
CA ALA A 144 22.68 -10.80 -3.12
C ALA A 144 21.40 -11.64 -3.21
N LEU A 145 21.06 -12.32 -2.11
CA LEU A 145 19.78 -12.99 -1.90
C LEU A 145 19.35 -12.66 -0.46
N SER A 146 18.22 -11.96 -0.32
CA SER A 146 17.69 -11.52 0.97
C SER A 146 16.18 -11.72 1.05
N GLU A 147 15.65 -11.77 2.27
CA GLU A 147 14.22 -11.83 2.56
C GLU A 147 13.78 -10.49 3.15
N MET A 148 12.87 -9.81 2.46
CA MET A 148 12.31 -8.54 2.92
C MET A 148 11.25 -8.73 3.99
N ASN A 149 10.57 -9.87 4.08
CA ASN A 149 9.46 -10.06 5.03
C ASN A 149 8.50 -8.85 5.00
N LEU A 150 7.96 -8.56 3.82
CA LEU A 150 7.13 -7.40 3.51
C LEU A 150 6.07 -7.85 2.50
N GLU A 151 4.88 -8.22 2.99
CA GLU A 151 3.71 -8.61 2.19
C GLU A 151 2.41 -8.02 2.76
N TYR A 152 2.42 -6.71 3.04
CA TYR A 152 1.23 -5.94 3.38
C TYR A 152 1.23 -4.61 2.62
N PHE A 153 0.08 -3.96 2.58
CA PHE A 153 -0.14 -2.67 1.94
C PHE A 153 -0.61 -1.69 3.00
N ALA A 154 0.08 -0.57 3.14
CA ALA A 154 -0.41 0.53 3.97
C ALA A 154 -1.59 1.19 3.25
N ILE A 155 -2.75 1.26 3.91
CA ILE A 155 -3.91 2.00 3.39
C ILE A 155 -3.75 3.47 3.76
N ASP A 156 -3.54 3.71 5.05
CA ASP A 156 -3.36 5.02 5.65
C ASP A 156 -2.18 5.00 6.65
N SER A 157 -2.06 6.04 7.46
CA SER A 157 -1.02 6.16 8.49
C SER A 157 -1.01 5.03 9.54
N GLN A 158 -2.16 4.44 9.83
CA GLN A 158 -2.44 3.48 10.91
C GLN A 158 -3.12 2.19 10.44
N GLY A 159 -3.55 2.10 9.18
CA GLY A 159 -4.21 0.95 8.59
C GLY A 159 -3.34 0.18 7.59
N PHE A 160 -3.49 -1.14 7.56
CA PHE A 160 -2.92 -2.00 6.53
C PHE A 160 -3.88 -3.09 6.08
N VAL A 161 -3.66 -3.61 4.87
CA VAL A 161 -4.31 -4.82 4.36
C VAL A 161 -3.29 -5.82 3.84
N THR A 162 -3.72 -7.08 3.73
CA THR A 162 -2.88 -8.19 3.28
C THR A 162 -3.35 -8.79 1.94
N ASP A 163 -4.29 -8.15 1.21
CA ASP A 163 -4.74 -8.51 -0.17
C ASP A 163 -5.13 -10.00 -0.33
N HIS A 164 -6.17 -10.41 0.42
CA HIS A 164 -6.75 -11.76 0.38
C HIS A 164 -8.23 -11.71 0.00
N ASP A 165 -8.53 -11.28 -1.23
CA ASP A 165 -9.91 -10.99 -1.67
C ASP A 165 -10.89 -12.16 -1.50
N LYS A 166 -10.38 -13.40 -1.60
CA LYS A 166 -11.18 -14.62 -1.48
C LYS A 166 -11.20 -15.23 -0.08
N ALA A 167 -10.56 -14.61 0.92
CA ALA A 167 -10.45 -15.21 2.25
C ALA A 167 -11.82 -15.49 2.90
N LEU A 168 -12.81 -14.61 2.69
CA LEU A 168 -14.15 -14.84 3.22
C LEU A 168 -14.79 -16.11 2.60
N GLU A 169 -14.69 -16.26 1.28
CA GLU A 169 -15.17 -17.45 0.56
C GLU A 169 -14.39 -18.70 1.00
N GLU A 170 -13.06 -18.64 0.99
CA GLU A 170 -12.18 -19.79 1.26
C GLU A 170 -12.25 -20.29 2.71
N LEU A 171 -12.56 -19.41 3.67
CA LEU A 171 -12.58 -19.76 5.09
C LEU A 171 -13.99 -20.04 5.64
N PHE A 172 -15.03 -19.46 5.04
CA PHE A 172 -16.40 -19.49 5.60
C PHE A 172 -17.45 -20.14 4.70
N THR A 173 -17.12 -20.60 3.48
CA THR A 173 -18.06 -21.37 2.63
C THR A 173 -18.35 -22.76 3.22
N GLU A 174 -19.49 -23.36 2.87
CA GLU A 174 -19.82 -24.75 3.24
C GLU A 174 -18.84 -25.72 2.59
N ASN A 175 -18.38 -26.74 3.33
CA ASN A 175 -17.42 -27.75 2.86
C ASN A 175 -16.02 -27.23 2.46
N ALA A 176 -15.65 -25.99 2.82
CA ALA A 176 -14.26 -25.50 2.68
C ALA A 176 -13.26 -26.27 3.57
N GLU A 177 -13.79 -27.05 4.50
CA GLU A 177 -13.13 -27.77 5.57
C GLU A 177 -12.02 -28.72 5.10
N GLY A 178 -10.86 -28.64 5.75
CA GLY A 178 -9.73 -29.54 5.50
C GLY A 178 -9.13 -29.44 4.09
N SER A 179 -9.69 -28.58 3.24
CA SER A 179 -9.21 -28.40 1.87
C SER A 179 -7.79 -27.83 1.86
N MET A 180 -7.06 -28.15 0.80
CA MET A 180 -5.75 -27.54 0.56
C MET A 180 -5.85 -26.02 0.48
N ASN A 181 -6.97 -25.49 -0.05
CA ASN A 181 -7.22 -24.05 -0.18
C ASN A 181 -7.39 -23.38 1.18
N TYR A 182 -8.19 -23.95 2.09
CA TYR A 182 -8.37 -23.42 3.45
C TYR A 182 -7.04 -23.29 4.19
N ASN A 183 -6.24 -24.36 4.20
CA ASN A 183 -4.95 -24.36 4.89
C ASN A 183 -3.96 -23.40 4.21
N SER A 184 -3.97 -23.33 2.87
CA SER A 184 -3.16 -22.37 2.13
C SER A 184 -3.55 -20.92 2.45
N CYS A 185 -4.85 -20.62 2.56
CA CYS A 185 -5.37 -19.31 2.90
C CYS A 185 -4.90 -18.86 4.29
N ILE A 186 -5.11 -19.69 5.33
CA ILE A 186 -4.64 -19.42 6.70
C ILE A 186 -3.13 -19.20 6.75
N ASN A 187 -2.35 -20.05 6.07
CA ASN A 187 -0.89 -19.93 6.05
C ASN A 187 -0.42 -18.64 5.36
N THR A 188 -1.08 -18.26 4.27
CA THR A 188 -0.76 -17.01 3.54
C THR A 188 -1.10 -15.81 4.41
N MET A 189 -2.31 -15.77 5.00
CA MET A 189 -2.72 -14.72 5.93
C MET A 189 -1.76 -14.60 7.11
N ALA A 190 -1.40 -15.72 7.74
CA ALA A 190 -0.47 -15.73 8.86
C ALA A 190 0.90 -15.18 8.49
N THR A 191 1.44 -15.59 7.34
CA THR A 191 2.73 -15.12 6.83
C THR A 191 2.68 -13.62 6.59
N ARG A 192 1.65 -13.13 5.89
CA ARG A 192 1.50 -11.69 5.58
C ARG A 192 1.30 -10.85 6.83
N ILE A 193 0.45 -11.28 7.77
CA ILE A 193 0.30 -10.60 9.08
C ILE A 193 1.64 -10.55 9.82
N ALA A 194 2.40 -11.66 9.85
CA ALA A 194 3.70 -11.66 10.51
C ALA A 194 4.69 -10.68 9.86
N THR A 195 4.63 -10.47 8.53
CA THR A 195 5.50 -9.50 7.84
C THR A 195 5.30 -8.05 8.29
N VAL A 196 4.12 -7.72 8.80
CA VAL A 196 3.82 -6.41 9.42
C VAL A 196 4.72 -6.21 10.64
N PHE A 197 4.69 -7.17 11.55
CA PHE A 197 5.49 -7.15 12.78
C PHE A 197 7.00 -7.24 12.50
N ALA A 198 7.41 -8.00 11.48
CA ALA A 198 8.80 -8.00 11.01
C ALA A 198 9.26 -6.60 10.56
N SER A 199 8.38 -5.85 9.89
CA SER A 199 8.66 -4.49 9.39
C SER A 199 8.68 -3.46 10.50
N MET A 200 7.73 -3.54 11.44
CA MET A 200 7.67 -2.65 12.61
C MET A 200 8.73 -2.97 13.66
N LYS A 201 9.40 -4.12 13.58
CA LYS A 201 10.30 -4.65 14.62
C LYS A 201 9.60 -4.80 15.96
N GLU A 202 8.39 -5.33 15.92
CA GLU A 202 7.52 -5.55 17.08
C GLU A 202 7.26 -7.06 17.27
N PHE A 203 7.22 -7.54 18.51
CA PHE A 203 6.82 -8.91 18.84
C PHE A 203 5.53 -8.90 19.67
N PRO A 204 4.37 -9.21 19.06
CA PRO A 204 3.10 -9.08 19.75
C PRO A 204 2.81 -10.26 20.68
N ARG A 205 2.11 -9.98 21.78
CA ARG A 205 1.30 -10.97 22.48
C ARG A 205 0.03 -11.24 21.67
N VAL A 206 -0.18 -12.48 21.24
CA VAL A 206 -1.29 -12.82 20.34
C VAL A 206 -2.52 -13.23 21.15
N HIS A 207 -3.56 -12.42 21.05
CA HIS A 207 -4.90 -12.66 21.56
C HIS A 207 -5.83 -13.02 20.41
N TYR A 208 -6.84 -13.84 20.68
CA TYR A 208 -7.84 -14.19 19.67
C TYR A 208 -9.20 -14.42 20.30
N ARG A 209 -10.24 -14.21 19.51
CA ARG A 209 -11.60 -14.60 19.89
C ARG A 209 -11.69 -16.13 19.93
N VAL A 210 -12.02 -16.65 21.11
CA VAL A 210 -12.32 -18.07 21.30
C VAL A 210 -13.72 -18.38 20.76
N ALA A 211 -13.88 -19.54 20.13
CA ALA A 211 -15.18 -20.07 19.73
C ALA A 211 -16.12 -20.11 20.95
N ARG A 212 -17.33 -19.56 20.82
CA ARG A 212 -18.31 -19.61 21.92
C ARG A 212 -18.89 -21.02 22.01
N THR A 213 -18.62 -21.74 23.08
CA THR A 213 -19.40 -22.93 23.48
C THR A 213 -20.59 -22.45 24.30
N ILE A 214 -21.71 -22.16 23.64
CA ILE A 214 -22.90 -21.61 24.31
C ILE A 214 -23.61 -22.70 25.14
N ASP A 215 -23.50 -23.97 24.75
CA ASP A 215 -24.02 -25.15 25.46
C ASP A 215 -23.29 -26.43 24.96
N ALA A 216 -23.55 -27.59 25.59
CA ALA A 216 -23.00 -28.89 25.13
C ALA A 216 -23.65 -29.40 23.83
N SER A 217 -24.71 -28.75 23.34
CA SER A 217 -25.48 -29.12 22.15
C SER A 217 -25.11 -28.33 20.89
N THR A 218 -24.51 -27.14 21.02
CA THR A 218 -24.05 -26.31 19.91
C THR A 218 -22.66 -26.79 19.53
N LEU A 219 -22.60 -27.59 18.47
CA LEU A 219 -21.34 -28.06 17.90
C LEU A 219 -20.49 -26.85 17.49
N THR A 220 -19.31 -26.72 18.07
CA THR A 220 -18.29 -25.78 17.59
C THR A 220 -17.96 -26.13 16.15
N THR A 221 -18.21 -25.20 15.24
CA THR A 221 -17.89 -25.42 13.83
C THR A 221 -16.42 -25.11 13.56
N LEU A 222 -15.84 -25.67 12.50
CA LEU A 222 -14.48 -25.35 12.09
C LEU A 222 -14.31 -23.87 11.70
N ARG A 223 -15.41 -23.16 11.38
CA ARG A 223 -15.44 -21.72 11.12
C ARG A 223 -15.17 -20.92 12.39
N ASP A 224 -15.74 -21.34 13.52
CA ASP A 224 -15.50 -20.73 14.83
C ASP A 224 -14.03 -20.87 15.27
N LEU A 225 -13.31 -21.84 14.69
CA LEU A 225 -11.89 -22.08 14.96
C LEU A 225 -10.94 -21.29 14.05
N VAL A 226 -11.45 -20.52 13.06
CA VAL A 226 -10.62 -19.71 12.16
C VAL A 226 -9.71 -18.74 12.92
N PRO A 227 -10.21 -17.90 13.87
CA PRO A 227 -9.34 -17.02 14.66
C PRO A 227 -8.26 -17.78 15.43
N THR A 228 -8.61 -18.95 15.99
CA THR A 228 -7.68 -19.78 16.78
C THR A 228 -6.56 -20.34 15.89
N LYS A 229 -6.90 -20.89 14.71
CA LYS A 229 -5.92 -21.44 13.77
C LYS A 229 -5.04 -20.35 13.17
N LEU A 230 -5.62 -19.20 12.84
CA LEU A 230 -4.86 -18.05 12.34
C LEU A 230 -3.89 -17.54 13.41
N ALA A 231 -4.33 -17.37 14.65
CA ALA A 231 -3.49 -16.95 15.77
C ALA A 231 -2.31 -17.88 16.00
N ALA A 232 -2.54 -19.19 16.03
CA ALA A 232 -1.47 -20.18 16.17
C ALA A 232 -0.47 -20.09 15.00
N SER A 233 -0.97 -19.92 13.77
CA SER A 233 -0.12 -19.81 12.58
C SER A 233 0.71 -18.52 12.57
N VAL A 234 0.11 -17.38 12.95
CA VAL A 234 0.80 -16.09 13.10
C VAL A 234 1.89 -16.20 14.17
N TRP A 235 1.58 -16.77 15.34
CA TRP A 235 2.54 -16.99 16.40
C TRP A 235 3.73 -17.86 15.94
N ASN A 236 3.47 -18.94 15.19
CA ASN A 236 4.53 -19.79 14.64
C ASN A 236 5.47 -19.03 13.70
N CYS A 237 4.94 -18.11 12.88
CA CYS A 237 5.76 -17.25 12.04
C CYS A 237 6.61 -16.28 12.89
N LEU A 238 5.99 -15.60 13.86
CA LEU A 238 6.67 -14.63 14.73
C LEU A 238 7.75 -15.28 15.61
N ALA A 239 7.48 -16.47 16.14
CA ALA A 239 8.42 -17.22 16.95
C ALA A 239 9.71 -17.55 16.16
N ARG A 240 9.58 -17.84 14.86
CA ARG A 240 10.75 -18.03 13.98
C ARG A 240 11.55 -16.74 13.79
N TYR A 241 10.88 -15.59 13.66
CA TYR A 241 11.55 -14.30 13.44
C TYR A 241 12.50 -13.92 14.57
N LYS A 242 12.24 -14.32 15.81
CA LYS A 242 13.18 -14.16 16.93
C LYS A 242 14.59 -14.68 16.66
N SER A 243 14.70 -15.71 15.82
CA SER A 243 15.98 -16.36 15.47
C SER A 243 16.55 -15.95 14.10
N ILE A 244 15.71 -15.39 13.21
CA ILE A 244 16.08 -15.15 11.80
C ILE A 244 16.30 -13.66 11.54
N ILE A 245 15.49 -12.78 12.15
CA ILE A 245 15.53 -11.35 11.89
C ILE A 245 16.49 -10.69 12.90
N PRO A 246 17.53 -9.98 12.44
CA PRO A 246 18.42 -9.23 13.32
C PRO A 246 17.63 -8.20 14.15
N GLU A 247 18.00 -8.11 15.43
CA GLU A 247 17.44 -7.15 16.40
C GLU A 247 15.92 -7.24 16.58
N PHE A 248 15.32 -8.39 16.24
CA PHE A 248 13.90 -8.62 16.50
C PHE A 248 13.65 -8.82 18.01
N PRO A 249 12.59 -8.23 18.59
CA PRO A 249 12.33 -8.31 20.02
C PRO A 249 12.18 -9.76 20.51
N GLN A 250 12.79 -10.04 21.66
CA GLN A 250 12.76 -11.37 22.27
C GLN A 250 11.60 -11.52 23.27
N THR A 251 11.14 -10.41 23.82
CA THR A 251 9.97 -10.30 24.70
C THR A 251 8.84 -9.56 24.01
N GLU A 252 7.62 -9.69 24.52
CA GLU A 252 6.43 -9.04 23.97
C GLU A 252 6.55 -7.51 24.06
N THR A 253 6.21 -6.81 22.99
CA THR A 253 6.32 -5.35 22.86
C THR A 253 4.98 -4.67 22.55
N CYS A 254 4.01 -5.41 22.03
CA CYS A 254 2.66 -4.94 21.72
C CYS A 254 1.62 -6.05 21.85
N GLU A 255 0.34 -5.75 21.60
CA GLU A 255 -0.75 -6.72 21.58
C GLU A 255 -1.31 -6.86 20.16
N LEU A 256 -1.61 -8.11 19.75
CA LEU A 256 -2.34 -8.41 18.52
C LEU A 256 -3.64 -9.10 18.88
N LEU A 257 -4.78 -8.51 18.52
CA LEU A 257 -6.09 -9.13 18.69
C LEU A 257 -6.64 -9.66 17.35
N ILE A 258 -6.89 -10.96 17.27
CA ILE A 258 -7.45 -11.62 16.09
C ILE A 258 -8.92 -11.96 16.34
N VAL A 259 -9.81 -11.37 15.53
CA VAL A 259 -11.25 -11.62 15.55
C VAL A 259 -11.73 -12.01 14.17
N ASP A 260 -12.83 -12.77 14.10
CA ASP A 260 -13.58 -12.96 12.86
C ASP A 260 -14.70 -11.91 12.74
N ARG A 261 -15.26 -11.76 11.53
CA ARG A 261 -16.26 -10.74 11.19
C ARG A 261 -17.56 -10.86 11.99
N SER A 262 -17.90 -12.01 12.56
CA SER A 262 -19.15 -12.19 13.30
C SER A 262 -19.21 -11.44 14.64
N ILE A 263 -18.12 -10.79 15.08
CA ILE A 263 -18.16 -9.85 16.21
C ILE A 263 -19.02 -8.62 15.92
N ASP A 264 -19.11 -8.19 14.66
CA ASP A 264 -19.93 -7.07 14.22
C ASP A 264 -20.35 -7.27 12.76
N GLN A 265 -21.61 -7.65 12.58
CA GLN A 265 -22.22 -7.88 11.27
C GLN A 265 -22.88 -6.61 10.70
N ILE A 266 -23.01 -5.54 11.49
CA ILE A 266 -23.74 -4.33 11.11
C ILE A 266 -22.80 -3.34 10.42
N ALA A 267 -21.62 -3.10 10.99
CA ALA A 267 -20.69 -2.10 10.44
C ALA A 267 -20.33 -2.26 8.95
N PRO A 268 -20.19 -3.47 8.36
CA PRO A 268 -19.86 -3.60 6.93
C PRO A 268 -21.02 -3.30 5.97
N VAL A 269 -22.25 -3.22 6.47
CA VAL A 269 -23.46 -3.10 5.62
C VAL A 269 -24.22 -1.79 5.84
N ILE A 270 -23.90 -1.05 6.89
CA ILE A 270 -24.51 0.24 7.16
C ILE A 270 -23.87 1.32 6.28
N HIS A 271 -24.68 2.22 5.74
CA HIS A 271 -24.20 3.46 5.12
C HIS A 271 -23.57 4.34 6.20
N GLU A 272 -22.25 4.51 6.13
CA GLU A 272 -21.47 5.31 7.07
C GLU A 272 -21.36 6.77 6.58
N TRP A 273 -21.35 7.72 7.52
CA TRP A 273 -21.51 9.15 7.22
C TRP A 273 -20.20 9.94 7.28
N THR A 274 -19.09 9.28 7.56
CA THR A 274 -17.76 9.89 7.41
C THR A 274 -17.40 10.03 5.93
N TYR A 275 -16.72 11.12 5.58
CA TYR A 275 -16.44 11.48 4.18
C TYR A 275 -15.78 10.36 3.38
N ASP A 276 -14.77 9.68 3.94
CA ASP A 276 -14.07 8.57 3.29
C ASP A 276 -15.00 7.37 3.01
N ALA A 277 -15.69 6.89 4.05
CA ALA A 277 -16.56 5.74 3.95
C ALA A 277 -17.69 5.98 2.94
N MET A 278 -18.29 7.18 2.97
CA MET A 278 -19.35 7.55 2.04
C MET A 278 -18.84 7.68 0.60
N CYS A 279 -17.60 8.12 0.39
CA CYS A 279 -16.97 8.11 -0.94
C CYS A 279 -16.82 6.67 -1.46
N HIS A 280 -16.27 5.75 -0.65
CA HIS A 280 -16.07 4.35 -1.06
C HIS A 280 -17.38 3.58 -1.27
N ASP A 281 -18.45 4.00 -0.60
CA ASP A 281 -19.78 3.38 -0.68
C ASP A 281 -20.57 3.89 -1.90
N LEU A 282 -20.63 5.21 -2.10
CA LEU A 282 -21.49 5.84 -3.12
C LEU A 282 -20.79 6.08 -4.46
N LEU A 283 -19.45 6.19 -4.48
CA LEU A 283 -18.69 6.43 -5.70
C LEU A 283 -18.15 5.12 -6.26
N SER A 284 -18.07 5.03 -7.59
CA SER A 284 -17.44 3.90 -8.27
C SER A 284 -15.92 4.00 -8.20
N MET A 285 -15.35 3.66 -7.04
CA MET A 285 -13.91 3.68 -6.77
C MET A 285 -13.28 2.30 -7.00
N ASP A 286 -12.00 2.30 -7.40
CA ASP A 286 -11.16 1.11 -7.52
C ASP A 286 -9.94 1.28 -6.61
N GLY A 287 -10.04 0.77 -5.37
CA GLY A 287 -9.19 1.22 -4.27
C GLY A 287 -9.37 2.73 -4.06
N ASN A 288 -8.27 3.48 -3.98
CA ASN A 288 -8.30 4.93 -3.79
C ASN A 288 -8.47 5.72 -5.11
N LYS A 289 -8.64 5.03 -6.24
CA LYS A 289 -8.77 5.65 -7.56
C LYS A 289 -10.23 6.02 -7.82
N TYR A 290 -10.45 7.30 -8.09
CA TYR A 290 -11.72 7.86 -8.54
C TYR A 290 -11.59 8.36 -9.98
N VAL A 291 -12.61 8.12 -10.80
CA VAL A 291 -12.64 8.58 -12.20
C VAL A 291 -13.60 9.77 -12.30
N GLN A 292 -13.02 10.97 -12.44
CA GLN A 292 -13.72 12.24 -12.58
C GLN A 292 -14.11 12.46 -14.05
N GLU A 293 -15.32 12.95 -14.31
CA GLU A 293 -15.73 13.38 -15.65
C GLU A 293 -15.58 14.90 -15.80
N VAL A 294 -14.55 15.33 -16.52
CA VAL A 294 -14.24 16.75 -16.74
C VAL A 294 -14.69 17.21 -18.13
N PRO A 295 -15.13 18.46 -18.32
CA PRO A 295 -15.44 18.99 -19.65
C PRO A 295 -14.21 18.98 -20.57
N ASN A 296 -14.34 18.46 -21.78
CA ASN A 296 -13.25 18.41 -22.74
C ASN A 296 -12.86 19.84 -23.19
N THR A 297 -11.56 20.16 -23.14
CA THR A 297 -11.03 21.47 -23.55
C THR A 297 -11.04 21.70 -25.07
N SER A 298 -11.27 20.66 -25.87
CA SER A 298 -11.10 20.67 -27.34
C SER A 298 -12.36 20.35 -28.16
N GLY A 299 -13.54 20.21 -27.55
CA GLY A 299 -14.79 19.87 -28.26
C GLY A 299 -16.00 19.64 -27.35
N SER A 300 -17.13 19.19 -27.92
CA SER A 300 -18.29 18.76 -27.13
C SER A 300 -18.09 17.34 -26.60
N GLY A 301 -17.91 17.19 -25.29
CA GLY A 301 -17.85 15.89 -24.62
C GLY A 301 -17.25 15.99 -23.22
N THR A 302 -17.30 14.90 -22.46
CA THR A 302 -16.59 14.74 -21.20
C THR A 302 -15.31 13.91 -21.42
N GLU A 303 -14.26 14.24 -20.71
CA GLU A 303 -13.01 13.48 -20.60
C GLU A 303 -12.98 12.82 -19.22
N LYS A 304 -12.50 11.57 -19.16
CA LYS A 304 -12.32 10.85 -17.91
C LYS A 304 -10.92 11.10 -17.38
N LYS A 305 -10.84 11.74 -16.22
CA LYS A 305 -9.59 12.00 -15.50
C LYS A 305 -9.50 11.07 -14.30
N GLU A 306 -8.45 10.26 -14.24
CA GLU A 306 -8.18 9.43 -13.06
C GLU A 306 -7.51 10.28 -11.98
N VAL A 307 -8.02 10.18 -10.75
CA VAL A 307 -7.52 10.90 -9.58
C VAL A 307 -7.39 9.94 -8.40
N LEU A 308 -6.39 10.16 -7.55
CA LEU A 308 -6.12 9.35 -6.37
C LEU A 308 -6.48 10.13 -5.10
N LEU A 309 -7.37 9.56 -4.29
CA LEU A 309 -7.75 10.10 -2.98
C LEU A 309 -6.85 9.49 -1.90
N GLU A 310 -5.79 10.19 -1.54
CA GLU A 310 -4.73 9.65 -0.67
C GLU A 310 -4.19 10.72 0.29
N ASP A 311 -3.47 10.29 1.33
CA ASP A 311 -2.87 11.14 2.38
C ASP A 311 -1.90 12.23 1.86
N HIS A 312 -1.48 12.15 0.60
CA HIS A 312 -0.68 13.20 -0.06
C HIS A 312 -1.52 14.43 -0.44
N ASP A 313 -2.84 14.27 -0.57
CA ASP A 313 -3.79 15.36 -0.73
C ASP A 313 -4.13 15.92 0.66
N PRO A 314 -3.69 17.16 0.99
CA PRO A 314 -3.94 17.74 2.30
C PRO A 314 -5.44 17.95 2.59
N ILE A 315 -6.28 18.09 1.56
CA ILE A 315 -7.73 18.27 1.74
C ILE A 315 -8.35 16.92 2.08
N TRP A 316 -8.02 15.86 1.35
CA TRP A 316 -8.45 14.50 1.69
C TRP A 316 -8.04 14.13 3.13
N PHE A 317 -6.75 14.31 3.48
CA PHE A 317 -6.23 13.96 4.79
C PHE A 317 -6.95 14.67 5.94
N GLU A 318 -7.36 15.93 5.74
CA GLU A 318 -8.08 16.70 6.75
C GLU A 318 -9.57 16.31 6.86
N LEU A 319 -10.20 15.91 5.75
CA LEU A 319 -11.66 15.73 5.67
C LEU A 319 -12.10 14.27 5.79
N ARG A 320 -11.26 13.29 5.46
CA ARG A 320 -11.63 11.86 5.31
C ARG A 320 -12.39 11.28 6.51
N ASP A 321 -11.99 11.66 7.73
CA ASP A 321 -12.51 11.12 8.99
C ASP A 321 -13.64 11.98 9.59
N VAL A 322 -14.03 13.05 8.88
CA VAL A 322 -15.05 14.02 9.34
C VAL A 322 -16.42 13.62 8.78
N HIS A 323 -17.49 13.87 9.55
CA HIS A 323 -18.86 13.70 9.09
C HIS A 323 -19.11 14.52 7.81
N VAL A 324 -19.79 13.95 6.81
CA VAL A 324 -19.96 14.55 5.47
C VAL A 324 -20.54 15.96 5.50
N ALA A 325 -21.49 16.24 6.40
CA ALA A 325 -22.06 17.58 6.57
C ALA A 325 -21.02 18.61 7.03
N ASP A 326 -20.14 18.24 7.97
CA ASP A 326 -19.06 19.10 8.45
C ASP A 326 -17.96 19.25 7.40
N ALA A 327 -17.66 18.17 6.67
CA ALA A 327 -16.72 18.22 5.54
C ALA A 327 -17.17 19.23 4.48
N ASN A 328 -18.47 19.22 4.15
CA ASN A 328 -19.06 20.17 3.22
C ASN A 328 -18.91 21.63 3.70
N LEU A 329 -19.21 21.90 4.98
CA LEU A 329 -19.05 23.23 5.57
C LEU A 329 -17.58 23.70 5.53
N ARG A 330 -16.64 22.86 5.97
CA ARG A 330 -15.20 23.19 5.95
C ARG A 330 -14.69 23.47 4.55
N LEU A 331 -15.18 22.72 3.57
CA LEU A 331 -14.79 22.90 2.17
C LEU A 331 -15.29 24.24 1.61
N HIS A 332 -16.53 24.62 1.92
CA HIS A 332 -17.06 25.94 1.61
C HIS A 332 -16.24 27.06 2.25
N GLU A 333 -15.87 26.92 3.53
CA GLU A 333 -15.05 27.89 4.24
C GLU A 333 -13.66 28.03 3.61
N LYS A 334 -12.99 26.91 3.32
CA LYS A 334 -11.68 26.91 2.63
C LYS A 334 -11.74 27.61 1.29
N MET A 335 -12.83 27.42 0.54
CA MET A 335 -13.00 28.06 -0.76
C MET A 335 -13.22 29.56 -0.65
N ARG A 336 -14.05 29.99 0.30
CA ARG A 336 -14.24 31.42 0.62
C ARG A 336 -12.94 32.06 1.07
N ASP A 337 -12.17 31.38 1.92
CA ASP A 337 -10.88 31.85 2.43
C ASP A 337 -9.82 31.95 1.32
N PHE A 338 -9.79 30.99 0.41
CA PHE A 338 -8.88 31.02 -0.73
C PHE A 338 -9.13 32.25 -1.60
N ILE A 339 -10.40 32.60 -1.86
CA ILE A 339 -10.77 33.77 -2.64
C ILE A 339 -10.47 35.06 -1.87
N SER A 340 -10.83 35.11 -0.58
CA SER A 340 -10.64 36.31 0.25
C SER A 340 -9.17 36.62 0.51
N LYS A 341 -8.26 35.65 0.42
CA LYS A 341 -6.81 35.88 0.56
C LYS A 341 -6.13 36.20 -0.78
N ASN A 342 -6.76 35.89 -1.91
CA ASN A 342 -6.19 36.10 -3.24
C ASN A 342 -6.76 37.35 -3.93
N LYS A 343 -5.96 38.42 -3.97
CA LYS A 343 -6.33 39.70 -4.63
C LYS A 343 -6.80 39.55 -6.09
N ALA A 344 -6.26 38.58 -6.82
CA ALA A 344 -6.67 38.29 -8.19
C ALA A 344 -8.04 37.58 -8.27
N ALA A 345 -8.42 36.76 -7.28
CA ALA A 345 -9.77 36.21 -7.16
C ALA A 345 -10.79 37.27 -6.70
N GLN A 346 -10.41 38.15 -5.77
CA GLN A 346 -11.25 39.28 -5.32
C GLN A 346 -11.64 40.22 -6.46
N LEU A 347 -10.73 40.47 -7.41
CA LEU A 347 -11.01 41.30 -8.60
C LEU A 347 -12.10 40.69 -9.51
N HIS A 348 -12.25 39.37 -9.53
CA HIS A 348 -13.33 38.68 -10.21
C HIS A 348 -14.62 38.67 -9.39
N GLN A 349 -14.53 38.50 -8.06
CA GLN A 349 -15.68 38.53 -7.15
C GLN A 349 -16.40 39.88 -7.14
N ALA A 350 -15.67 40.99 -7.23
CA ALA A 350 -16.23 42.35 -7.29
C ALA A 350 -17.11 42.63 -8.52
N ARG A 351 -17.07 41.76 -9.56
CA ARG A 351 -17.92 41.87 -10.76
C ARG A 351 -19.25 41.12 -10.62
N THR A 352 -19.38 40.27 -9.61
CA THR A 352 -20.54 39.39 -9.37
C THR A 352 -21.08 39.68 -7.97
N ASN A 353 -21.97 40.67 -7.84
CA ASN A 353 -22.56 41.09 -6.56
C ASN A 353 -23.63 40.09 -6.07
N GLY A 354 -23.22 39.02 -5.40
CA GLY A 354 -24.12 38.06 -4.75
C GLY A 354 -23.39 36.99 -3.92
N GLU A 355 -24.13 36.23 -3.11
CA GLU A 355 -23.63 34.96 -2.54
C GLU A 355 -23.31 34.00 -3.69
N LEU A 356 -22.06 33.54 -3.76
CA LEU A 356 -21.60 32.67 -4.83
C LEU A 356 -21.85 31.21 -4.45
N SER A 357 -22.45 30.47 -5.37
CA SER A 357 -22.56 29.01 -5.26
C SER A 357 -21.19 28.33 -5.37
N THR A 358 -21.04 27.12 -4.81
CA THR A 358 -19.81 26.31 -4.93
C THR A 358 -19.29 26.15 -6.35
N LYS A 359 -20.21 26.03 -7.32
CA LYS A 359 -19.88 25.93 -8.75
C LYS A 359 -19.35 27.24 -9.34
N GLU A 360 -19.84 28.38 -8.88
CA GLU A 360 -19.34 29.70 -9.31
C GLU A 360 -17.99 30.01 -8.68
N LEU A 361 -17.81 29.64 -7.41
CA LEU A 361 -16.53 29.71 -6.72
C LEU A 361 -15.46 28.88 -7.47
N GLN A 362 -15.79 27.67 -7.94
CA GLN A 362 -14.89 26.81 -8.71
C GLN A 362 -14.37 27.49 -9.98
N LYS A 363 -15.24 28.14 -10.75
CA LYS A 363 -14.87 28.82 -11.99
C LYS A 363 -13.96 30.03 -11.77
N MET A 364 -14.18 30.80 -10.71
CA MET A 364 -13.32 31.96 -10.40
C MET A 364 -11.92 31.56 -10.00
N VAL A 365 -11.83 30.47 -9.25
CA VAL A 365 -10.58 29.94 -8.73
C VAL A 365 -9.71 29.41 -9.89
N GLN A 366 -10.30 28.74 -10.89
CA GLN A 366 -9.60 28.27 -12.10
C GLN A 366 -8.91 29.36 -12.95
N ALA A 367 -9.25 30.64 -12.75
CA ALA A 367 -8.61 31.75 -13.47
C ALA A 367 -7.20 32.13 -12.95
N LEU A 368 -6.68 31.42 -11.93
CA LEU A 368 -5.41 31.72 -11.26
C LEU A 368 -4.33 30.65 -11.48
N PRO A 369 -3.51 30.75 -12.55
CA PRO A 369 -2.58 29.69 -12.96
C PRO A 369 -1.41 29.44 -11.99
N GLN A 370 -1.10 30.38 -11.10
CA GLN A 370 -0.06 30.20 -10.08
C GLN A 370 -0.47 29.27 -8.93
N TYR A 371 -1.77 28.94 -8.81
CA TYR A 371 -2.31 28.10 -7.73
C TYR A 371 -2.94 26.80 -8.24
N THR A 372 -2.73 26.44 -9.51
CA THR A 372 -3.45 25.34 -10.18
C THR A 372 -3.52 24.04 -9.38
N ASP A 373 -2.44 23.60 -8.73
CA ASP A 373 -2.46 22.36 -7.92
C ASP A 373 -3.41 22.46 -6.71
N GLN A 374 -3.39 23.57 -5.97
CA GLN A 374 -4.29 23.77 -4.83
C GLN A 374 -5.75 23.87 -5.29
N ILE A 375 -5.95 24.49 -6.45
CA ILE A 375 -7.25 24.68 -7.08
C ILE A 375 -7.85 23.36 -7.53
N ASP A 376 -7.04 22.53 -8.19
CA ASP A 376 -7.47 21.24 -8.73
C ASP A 376 -7.92 20.32 -7.59
N LYS A 377 -7.18 20.28 -6.48
CA LYS A 377 -7.55 19.50 -5.28
C LYS A 377 -8.81 20.02 -4.61
N LEU A 378 -8.91 21.34 -4.40
CA LEU A 378 -10.10 21.92 -3.79
C LEU A 378 -11.35 21.69 -4.65
N SER A 379 -11.21 21.87 -5.96
CA SER A 379 -12.29 21.65 -6.93
C SER A 379 -12.74 20.19 -6.98
N LEU A 380 -11.79 19.25 -6.94
CA LEU A 380 -12.07 17.83 -6.85
C LEU A 380 -12.96 17.51 -5.66
N HIS A 381 -12.58 17.96 -4.46
CA HIS A 381 -13.34 17.65 -3.25
C HIS A 381 -14.72 18.30 -3.25
N VAL A 382 -14.90 19.46 -3.89
CA VAL A 382 -16.22 20.12 -4.02
C VAL A 382 -17.15 19.29 -4.89
N GLU A 383 -16.62 18.80 -6.01
CA GLU A 383 -17.37 17.91 -6.90
C GLU A 383 -17.71 16.59 -6.20
N VAL A 384 -16.72 15.94 -5.59
CA VAL A 384 -16.91 14.69 -4.83
C VAL A 384 -17.96 14.89 -3.75
N CYS A 385 -17.86 15.96 -2.95
CA CYS A 385 -18.83 16.28 -1.91
C CYS A 385 -20.25 16.48 -2.46
N SER A 386 -20.40 17.01 -3.67
CA SER A 386 -21.71 17.19 -4.31
C SER A 386 -22.37 15.90 -4.82
N PHE A 387 -21.61 14.80 -4.90
CA PHE A 387 -22.14 13.49 -5.23
C PHE A 387 -22.49 12.67 -3.99
N VAL A 388 -21.76 12.87 -2.89
CA VAL A 388 -21.99 12.15 -1.64
C VAL A 388 -22.96 12.88 -0.69
N PHE A 389 -23.25 14.17 -0.91
CA PHE A 389 -24.26 14.94 -0.19
C PHE A 389 -25.45 15.22 -1.10
#